data_AF-A0A524K2Z3-F1
#
_entry.id   AF-A0A524K2Z3-F1
#
_cell.length_a   1.000
_cell.length_b   1.000
_cell.length_c   1.000
_cell.angle_alpha   90.00
_cell.angle_beta   90.00
_cell.angle_gamma   90.00
#
_symmetry.space_group_name_H-M   'P 1'
#
loop_
_entity.id
_entity.type
_entity.pdbx_description
1 polymer ?
#
loop_
_entity_poly.entity_id
_entity_poly.type
_entity_poly.pdbx_seq_one_letter_code
_entity_poly.pdbx_strand_id
1 'polypeptide(L)'
;VFAWVALSGLLDLWYLVFRVQGPKYWFADLHAKWYANFQGGFFVSLFQGMLENATLSGAAFPSSHVAEMTLFTLFAWRIDKRLFVVYSIVTVLVAAATVYLYAHYAVDSIAGFLLAIIIGPFLLKAWKPTQGLVDRLTGG
;
A
#
# COMPACT_ATOMS: atom_id res chain seq x y z
N VAL A 1 12.52 3.72 -7.95
CA VAL A 1 11.30 4.34 -8.53
C VAL A 1 10.53 3.35 -9.38
N PHE A 2 11.09 2.81 -10.48
CA PHE A 2 10.38 1.88 -11.37
C PHE A 2 9.67 0.72 -10.66
N ALA A 3 10.38 -0.07 -9.85
CA ALA A 3 9.79 -1.22 -9.18
C ALA A 3 8.65 -0.87 -8.21
N TRP A 4 8.68 0.35 -7.63
CA TRP A 4 7.59 0.84 -6.79
C TRP A 4 6.37 1.19 -7.66
N VAL A 5 6.56 2.02 -8.71
CA VAL A 5 5.48 2.38 -9.64
C VAL A 5 4.85 1.15 -10.29
N ALA A 6 5.66 0.16 -10.69
CA ALA A 6 5.17 -1.08 -11.25
C ALA A 6 4.34 -1.89 -10.25
N LEU A 7 4.79 -2.00 -8.99
CA LEU A 7 4.03 -2.68 -7.95
C LEU A 7 2.70 -1.98 -7.66
N SER A 8 2.72 -0.65 -7.48
CA SER A 8 1.51 0.14 -7.23
C SER A 8 0.53 0.02 -8.39
N GLY A 9 0.99 0.19 -9.64
CA GLY A 9 0.12 0.07 -10.82
C GLY A 9 -0.47 -1.34 -10.99
N LEU A 10 0.30 -2.40 -10.69
CA LEU A 10 -0.22 -3.77 -10.70
C LEU A 10 -1.31 -3.98 -9.64
N LEU A 11 -1.13 -3.42 -8.44
CA LEU A 11 -2.11 -3.48 -7.37
C LEU A 11 -3.38 -2.68 -7.72
N ASP A 12 -3.23 -1.47 -8.26
CA ASP A 12 -4.35 -0.64 -8.68
C ASP A 12 -5.21 -1.36 -9.74
N LEU A 13 -4.57 -1.98 -10.74
CA LEU A 13 -5.26 -2.80 -11.74
C LEU A 13 -5.92 -4.04 -11.12
N TRP A 14 -5.25 -4.68 -10.17
CA TRP A 14 -5.80 -5.82 -9.43
C TRP A 14 -7.07 -5.43 -8.67
N TYR A 15 -7.10 -4.28 -8.01
CA TYR A 15 -8.26 -3.79 -7.28
C TYR A 15 -9.45 -3.45 -8.18
N LEU A 16 -9.25 -3.24 -9.50
CA LEU A 16 -10.38 -3.09 -10.43
C LEU A 16 -11.14 -4.40 -10.63
N VAL A 17 -10.44 -5.54 -10.63
CA VAL A 17 -11.02 -6.86 -10.94
C VAL A 17 -11.35 -7.68 -9.69
N PHE A 18 -10.59 -7.50 -8.61
CA PHE A 18 -10.75 -8.22 -7.35
C PHE A 18 -10.97 -7.25 -6.20
N ARG A 19 -12.24 -6.89 -5.99
CA ARG A 19 -12.63 -5.90 -4.99
C ARG A 19 -12.89 -6.56 -3.64
N VAL A 20 -12.09 -6.22 -2.64
CA VAL A 20 -12.28 -6.65 -1.24
C VAL A 20 -12.43 -5.42 -0.36
N GLN A 21 -13.47 -5.39 0.46
CA GLN A 21 -13.72 -4.29 1.39
C GLN A 21 -13.09 -4.59 2.75
N GLY A 22 -12.55 -3.54 3.39
CA GLY A 22 -12.02 -3.66 4.74
C GLY A 22 -13.10 -3.88 5.80
N PRO A 23 -12.72 -4.34 7.00
CA PRO A 23 -13.66 -4.62 8.10
C PRO A 23 -14.61 -3.45 8.43
N LYS A 24 -14.13 -2.20 8.34
CA LYS A 24 -14.92 -1.00 8.62
C LYS A 24 -16.18 -0.82 7.77
N TYR A 25 -16.27 -1.48 6.61
CA TYR A 25 -17.46 -1.45 5.75
C TYR A 25 -18.40 -2.63 5.99
N TRP A 26 -17.91 -3.71 6.58
CA TRP A 26 -18.70 -4.92 6.82
C TRP A 26 -19.48 -4.88 8.14
N PHE A 27 -18.89 -4.26 9.16
CA PHE A 27 -19.52 -4.13 10.48
C PHE A 27 -20.22 -2.79 10.62
N ALA A 28 -21.55 -2.80 10.78
CA ALA A 28 -22.38 -1.61 10.89
C ALA A 28 -21.91 -0.65 12.00
N ASP A 29 -21.51 -1.19 13.15
CA ASP A 29 -21.02 -0.40 14.29
C ASP A 29 -19.70 0.33 13.99
N LEU A 30 -18.81 -0.29 13.22
CA LEU A 30 -17.54 0.31 12.82
C LEU A 30 -17.76 1.36 11.73
N HIS A 31 -18.66 1.08 10.79
CA HIS A 31 -19.03 2.02 9.74
C HIS A 31 -19.63 3.30 10.32
N ALA A 32 -20.56 3.17 11.27
CA ALA A 32 -21.17 4.30 11.95
C ALA A 32 -20.13 5.16 12.70
N LYS A 33 -19.16 4.53 13.36
CA LYS A 33 -18.08 5.26 14.08
C LYS A 33 -17.16 6.04 13.14
N TRP A 34 -16.81 5.47 11.99
CA TRP A 34 -15.82 6.06 11.09
C TRP A 34 -16.35 7.23 10.24
N TYR A 35 -17.67 7.30 10.03
CA TYR A 35 -18.26 8.27 9.09
C TYR A 35 -19.29 9.21 9.72
N ALA A 36 -19.87 8.91 10.88
CA ALA A 36 -20.99 9.71 11.41
C ALA A 36 -20.59 10.74 12.50
N ASN A 37 -19.43 10.61 13.17
CA ASN A 37 -19.24 11.25 14.49
C ASN A 37 -17.87 11.89 14.79
N PHE A 38 -17.05 12.22 13.78
CA PHE A 38 -15.81 12.95 14.08
C PHE A 38 -16.09 14.45 14.21
N GLN A 39 -16.04 14.96 15.45
CA GLN A 39 -16.01 16.41 15.68
C GLN A 39 -14.57 16.92 15.64
N GLY A 40 -14.33 17.99 14.90
CA GLY A 40 -13.03 18.64 14.87
C GLY A 40 -13.02 19.92 14.04
N GLY A 41 -11.86 20.57 13.99
CA GLY A 41 -11.68 21.82 13.23
C GLY A 41 -11.54 21.59 11.72
N PHE A 42 -10.99 22.60 11.04
CA PHE A 42 -10.85 22.67 9.58
C PHE A 42 -10.45 21.34 8.90
N PHE A 43 -9.43 20.66 9.40
CA PHE A 43 -8.94 19.40 8.80
C PHE A 43 -9.97 18.28 8.87
N VAL A 44 -10.73 18.16 9.96
CA VAL A 44 -11.76 17.11 10.10
C VAL A 44 -12.88 17.33 9.10
N SER A 45 -13.39 18.56 8.99
CA SER A 45 -14.42 18.91 8.00
C SER A 45 -13.94 18.72 6.56
N LEU A 46 -12.68 19.07 6.27
CA LEU A 46 -12.08 18.89 4.95
C LEU A 46 -12.02 17.41 4.56
N PHE A 47 -11.48 16.56 5.44
CA PHE A 47 -11.38 15.12 5.17
C PHE A 47 -12.76 14.47 5.09
N GLN A 48 -13.73 14.85 5.93
CA GLN A 48 -15.10 14.33 5.84
C GLN A 48 -15.73 14.60 4.46
N GLY A 49 -15.66 15.84 3.96
CA GLY A 49 -16.20 16.18 2.64
C GLY A 49 -15.52 15.45 1.48
N MET A 50 -14.21 15.18 1.59
CA MET A 50 -13.51 14.34 0.60
C MET A 50 -13.93 12.87 0.68
N LEU A 51 -14.02 12.32 1.90
CA LEU A 51 -14.28 10.90 2.14
C LEU A 51 -15.75 10.51 1.84
N GLU A 52 -16.71 11.42 2.02
CA GLU A 52 -18.13 11.19 1.66
C GLU A 52 -18.33 10.90 0.18
N ASN A 53 -17.51 11.51 -0.69
CA ASN A 53 -17.62 11.38 -2.14
C ASN A 53 -16.62 10.37 -2.73
N ALA A 54 -15.70 9.85 -1.92
CA ALA A 54 -14.64 8.97 -2.39
C ALA A 54 -15.08 7.49 -2.31
N THR A 55 -14.99 6.78 -3.44
CA THR A 55 -15.21 5.33 -3.53
C THR A 55 -14.00 4.56 -2.97
N LEU A 56 -13.68 4.75 -1.70
CA LEU A 56 -12.51 4.15 -1.02
C LEU A 56 -12.70 2.67 -0.66
N SER A 57 -13.80 2.06 -1.10
CA SER A 57 -14.09 0.66 -0.82
C SER A 57 -13.59 -0.25 -1.96
N GLY A 58 -13.04 -1.41 -1.60
CA GLY A 58 -12.69 -2.47 -2.55
C GLY A 58 -11.19 -2.72 -2.76
N ALA A 59 -10.30 -1.92 -2.17
CA ALA A 59 -8.85 -2.08 -2.30
C ALA A 59 -8.18 -2.73 -1.05
N ALA A 60 -8.89 -3.59 -0.32
CA ALA A 60 -8.35 -4.16 0.91
C ALA A 60 -7.35 -5.31 0.67
N PHE A 61 -7.59 -6.20 -0.30
CA PHE A 61 -6.75 -7.39 -0.47
C PHE A 61 -6.00 -7.41 -1.81
N PRO A 62 -4.68 -7.67 -1.80
CA PRO A 62 -3.76 -7.64 -0.65
C PRO A 62 -3.50 -6.19 -0.20
N SER A 63 -2.90 -5.96 0.97
CA SER A 63 -2.66 -4.58 1.44
C SER A 63 -1.52 -3.90 0.67
N SER A 64 -1.85 -2.83 -0.08
CA SER A 64 -0.86 -2.01 -0.80
C SER A 64 0.11 -1.30 0.15
N HIS A 65 -0.39 -0.76 1.26
CA HIS A 65 0.42 -0.13 2.30
C HIS A 65 1.54 -1.05 2.78
N VAL A 66 1.21 -2.31 3.09
CA VAL A 66 2.19 -3.28 3.57
C VAL A 66 3.10 -3.76 2.44
N ALA A 67 2.57 -3.97 1.24
CA ALA A 67 3.37 -4.38 0.08
C ALA A 67 4.44 -3.34 -0.28
N GLU A 68 4.05 -2.07 -0.38
CA GLU A 68 4.97 -0.98 -0.73
C GLU A 68 5.99 -0.70 0.39
N MET A 69 5.56 -0.69 1.65
CA MET A 69 6.49 -0.53 2.79
C MET A 69 7.49 -1.69 2.86
N THR A 70 7.05 -2.91 2.58
CA THR A 70 7.95 -4.08 2.49
C THR A 70 8.93 -3.91 1.34
N LEU A 71 8.49 -3.45 0.18
CA LEU A 71 9.38 -3.18 -0.96
C LEU A 71 10.44 -2.12 -0.62
N PHE A 72 10.06 -1.03 0.06
CA PHE A 72 11.02 -0.03 0.53
C PHE A 72 11.99 -0.58 1.56
N THR A 73 11.53 -1.41 2.49
CA THR A 73 12.39 -2.12 3.44
C THR A 73 13.43 -3.00 2.72
N LEU A 74 13.02 -3.72 1.67
CA LEU A 74 13.93 -4.53 0.84
C LEU A 74 14.96 -3.67 0.08
N PHE A 75 14.60 -2.45 -0.31
CA PHE A 75 15.56 -1.51 -0.91
C PHE A 75 16.53 -0.96 0.13
N ALA A 76 16.02 -0.58 1.30
CA ALA A 76 16.84 -0.08 2.41
C ALA A 76 17.94 -1.09 2.81
N TRP A 77 17.64 -2.39 2.81
CA TRP A 77 18.62 -3.46 3.07
C TRP A 77 19.88 -3.40 2.18
N ARG A 78 19.73 -2.93 0.94
CA ARG A 78 20.83 -2.81 -0.03
C ARG A 78 21.60 -1.50 0.08
N ILE A 79 21.02 -0.48 0.71
CA ILE A 79 21.60 0.86 0.82
C ILE A 79 22.30 1.03 2.17
N ASP A 80 21.58 0.83 3.28
CA ASP A 80 22.09 1.01 4.63
C ASP A 80 21.33 0.11 5.63
N LYS A 81 22.08 -0.64 6.44
CA LYS A 81 21.53 -1.53 7.47
C LYS A 81 20.78 -0.79 8.57
N ARG A 82 21.14 0.45 8.90
CA ARG A 82 20.40 1.29 9.85
C ARG A 82 19.04 1.68 9.29
N LEU A 83 19.01 2.10 8.02
CA LEU A 83 17.76 2.39 7.33
C LEU A 83 16.87 1.15 7.27
N PHE A 84 17.43 -0.02 6.96
CA PHE A 84 16.66 -1.26 6.99
C PHE A 84 15.97 -1.52 8.33
N VAL A 85 16.65 -1.32 9.45
CA VAL A 85 16.04 -1.50 10.78
C VAL A 85 14.90 -0.53 10.98
N VAL A 86 15.11 0.75 10.67
CA VAL A 86 14.06 1.79 10.80
C VAL A 86 12.85 1.45 9.92
N TYR A 87 13.07 1.15 8.64
CA TYR A 87 12.00 0.80 7.71
C TYR A 87 11.28 -0.50 8.09
N SER A 88 11.98 -1.49 8.66
CA SER A 88 11.36 -2.71 9.17
C SER A 88 10.39 -2.42 10.31
N ILE A 89 10.80 -1.59 11.28
CA ILE A 89 9.94 -1.16 12.39
C ILE A 89 8.73 -0.41 11.85
N VAL A 90 8.94 0.55 10.95
CA VAL A 90 7.84 1.32 10.34
C VAL A 90 6.89 0.41 9.57
N THR A 91 7.40 -0.59 8.85
CA THR A 91 6.56 -1.55 8.11
C THR A 91 5.65 -2.35 9.05
N VAL A 92 6.18 -2.83 10.18
CA VAL A 92 5.38 -3.54 11.20
C VAL A 92 4.35 -2.62 11.83
N LEU A 93 4.72 -1.38 12.16
CA LEU A 93 3.80 -0.39 12.72
C LEU A 93 2.67 -0.05 11.74
N VAL A 94 2.98 0.11 10.45
CA VAL A 94 1.98 0.36 9.40
C VAL A 94 1.05 -0.84 9.26
N ALA A 95 1.57 -2.07 9.24
CA ALA A 95 0.75 -3.28 9.19
C ALA A 95 -0.16 -3.43 10.43
N ALA A 96 0.33 -3.07 11.62
CA ALA A 96 -0.49 -3.06 12.82
C ALA A 96 -1.57 -1.97 12.75
N ALA A 97 -1.21 -0.76 12.28
CA ALA A 97 -2.13 0.37 12.17
C ALA A 97 -3.26 0.10 11.16
N THR A 98 -2.99 -0.54 10.02
CA THR A 98 -4.01 -0.86 9.01
C THR A 98 -5.07 -1.82 9.55
N VAL A 99 -4.67 -2.78 10.39
CA VAL A 99 -5.59 -3.70 11.08
C VAL A 99 -6.31 -3.01 12.23
N TYR A 100 -5.59 -2.24 13.05
CA TYR A 100 -6.14 -1.51 14.20
C TYR A 100 -7.22 -0.49 13.79
N LEU A 101 -7.00 0.20 12.67
CA LEU A 101 -7.95 1.16 12.10
C LEU A 101 -9.08 0.49 11.30
N TYR A 102 -9.13 -0.85 11.26
CA TYR A 102 -10.14 -1.63 10.55
C TYR A 102 -10.17 -1.37 9.04
N ALA A 103 -9.06 -0.88 8.47
CA ALA A 103 -8.92 -0.67 7.03
C ALA A 103 -8.64 -1.99 6.30
N HIS A 104 -7.94 -2.92 6.96
CA HIS A 104 -7.55 -4.21 6.43
C HIS A 104 -7.79 -5.33 7.45
N TYR A 105 -8.02 -6.54 6.96
CA TYR A 105 -7.89 -7.75 7.77
C TYR A 105 -6.41 -8.08 7.99
N ALA A 106 -6.10 -8.83 9.05
CA ALA A 106 -4.72 -9.26 9.32
C ALA A 106 -4.13 -10.07 8.15
N VAL A 107 -4.95 -10.88 7.47
CA VAL A 107 -4.54 -11.66 6.31
C VAL A 107 -4.13 -10.78 5.13
N ASP A 108 -4.74 -9.61 4.95
CA ASP A 108 -4.39 -8.67 3.87
C ASP A 108 -2.96 -8.16 4.02
N SER A 109 -2.52 -7.94 5.27
CA SER A 109 -1.17 -7.50 5.60
C SER A 109 -0.14 -8.60 5.33
N ILE A 110 -0.45 -9.84 5.71
CA ILE A 110 0.41 -11.01 5.42
C ILE A 110 0.53 -11.20 3.89
N ALA A 111 -0.58 -11.09 3.16
CA ALA A 111 -0.59 -11.21 1.71
C ALA A 111 0.22 -10.10 1.03
N GLY A 112 0.11 -8.84 1.50
CA GLY A 112 0.91 -7.73 1.00
C GLY A 112 2.41 -7.92 1.23
N PHE A 113 2.79 -8.39 2.41
CA PHE A 113 4.19 -8.73 2.73
C PHE A 113 4.75 -9.83 1.81
N LEU A 114 4.02 -10.94 1.67
CA LEU A 114 4.41 -12.05 0.80
C LEU A 114 4.50 -11.61 -0.67
N LEU A 115 3.53 -10.81 -1.13
CA LEU A 115 3.53 -10.28 -2.50
C LEU A 115 4.80 -9.49 -2.78
N ALA A 116 5.19 -8.59 -1.88
CA ALA A 116 6.38 -7.76 -2.06
C ALA A 116 7.68 -8.60 -2.03
N ILE A 117 7.77 -9.61 -1.16
CA ILE A 117 8.94 -10.51 -1.12
C ILE A 117 9.04 -11.34 -2.40
N ILE A 118 7.92 -11.85 -2.91
CA ILE A 118 7.90 -12.68 -4.11
C ILE A 118 8.17 -11.84 -5.35
N ILE A 119 7.41 -10.76 -5.56
CA ILE A 119 7.42 -9.97 -6.79
C ILE A 119 8.56 -8.95 -6.83
N GLY A 120 8.94 -8.37 -5.68
CA GLY A 120 9.95 -7.32 -5.59
C GLY A 120 11.29 -7.65 -6.28
N PRO A 121 11.88 -8.84 -6.06
CA PRO A 121 13.10 -9.25 -6.76
C PRO A 121 12.94 -9.35 -8.29
N PHE A 122 11.77 -9.77 -8.79
CA PHE A 122 11.50 -9.84 -10.24
C PHE A 122 11.40 -8.44 -10.85
N LEU A 123 10.67 -7.53 -10.19
CA LEU A 123 10.56 -6.13 -10.64
C LEU A 123 11.91 -5.42 -10.68
N LEU A 124 12.78 -5.71 -9.70
CA LEU A 124 14.15 -5.20 -9.68
C LEU A 124 15.01 -5.76 -10.81
N LYS A 125 14.85 -7.03 -11.17
CA LYS A 125 15.56 -7.63 -12.32
C LYS A 125 15.05 -7.07 -13.65
N ALA A 126 13.74 -6.82 -13.76
CA ALA A 126 13.11 -6.24 -14.95
C ALA A 126 13.53 -4.79 -15.25
N TRP A 127 14.19 -4.12 -14.29
CA TRP A 127 14.75 -2.78 -14.50
C TRP A 127 15.94 -2.74 -15.48
N LYS A 128 16.83 -3.75 -15.46
CA LYS A 128 18.04 -3.71 -16.32
C LYS A 128 17.72 -3.72 -17.83
N PRO A 129 16.80 -4.58 -18.32
CA PRO A 129 16.40 -4.55 -19.73
C PRO A 129 15.67 -3.27 -20.12
N THR A 130 14.86 -2.71 -19.22
CA THR A 130 14.11 -1.48 -19.48
C THR A 130 15.03 -0.26 -19.56
N GLN A 131 16.07 -0.18 -18.72
CA GLN A 131 17.13 0.83 -18.90
C GLN A 131 17.80 0.72 -20.26
N GLY A 132 18.23 -0.49 -20.65
CA GLY A 132 18.87 -0.69 -21.96
C GLY A 132 17.96 -0.37 -23.16
N LEU A 133 16.64 -0.46 -23.01
CA LEU A 133 15.68 0.00 -24.01
C LEU A 133 15.54 1.52 -24.01
N VAL A 134 15.43 2.14 -22.83
CA VAL A 134 15.36 3.60 -22.69
C VAL A 134 16.61 4.24 -23.29
N ASP A 135 17.80 3.75 -22.96
CA ASP A 135 19.07 4.25 -23.47
C ASP A 135 19.14 4.20 -25.02
N ARG A 136 18.56 3.15 -25.64
CA ARG A 136 18.45 3.02 -27.10
C ARG A 136 17.44 3.99 -27.72
N LEU A 137 16.34 4.28 -27.01
CA LEU A 137 15.28 5.18 -27.49
C LEU A 137 15.64 6.66 -27.29
N THR A 138 16.45 6.98 -26.28
CA THR A 138 16.93 8.33 -26.01
C THR A 138 18.23 8.69 -26.74
N GLY A 139 18.73 7.80 -27.61
CA GLY A 139 19.86 8.05 -28.49
C GLY A 139 21.20 8.17 -27.75
N GLY A 140 21.56 7.12 -26.99
CA GLY A 140 22.97 6.89 -26.65
C GLY A 140 23.84 6.73 -27.90
#